data_AF-A0A5C1AKD1-F1
#
_entry.id   AF-A0A5C1AKD1-F1
#
_cell.length_a   1.000
_cell.length_b   1.000
_cell.length_c   1.000
_cell.angle_alpha   90.00
_cell.angle_beta   90.00
_cell.angle_gamma   90.00
#
_symmetry.space_group_name_H-M   'P 1'
#
loop_
_entity.id
_entity.type
_entity.pdbx_description
1 polymer ?
#
loop_
_entity_poly.entity_id
_entity_poly.type
_entity_poly.pdbx_seq_one_letter_code
_entity_poly.pdbx_strand_id
1 'polypeptide(L)'
;MPGLRSALSLALFVGTVTVLLAQPVAQVAIRVGAKKVAETPDDKKSLDSMSLKADDTAGLVKYFKQRTLSDTELAKLQAVIDRLGDENFEKRVVASGELEKFGPGAIGILRTASQVNPDPEIAYRAGETLKRIEKIPHAVVASAAARALANAKAPDAAAALIGFLPMSDTKVVEHDIRLALEHLVVRDGKIEPVILSALADKTALRRSAAVSALLNGTADTPALAAEASKAVKAILATESDPETKFEATYTLATKLHDADSITHMIDLLPDASRGRLWQIEDFLVQLAGPVAPKAKMGPAKSDTEKARDEWKRWWDTAKPVRDLSKFVYKPTTTGCLLLLSADQQGYGNGIVSELGPDLQRKWRFGGVYCPADVQPLPNGNILVMEQNYQRIMERDTSGNQVNVFQSNNYGQPFGFQRLPDGSTLVAFQRNIVEYDKDWKETNKKYTSQNFDLVGVQKLGNGPIVVLARDQNRNQGRVFKLDDKWKEVGTPITTTTLNYYQARVHALPDERVLVVEQQRVAEYDLKTGKKEPVWTHSASNPSSAERLPNGNTLIVEQGNNTISEVTTKGEVVWKHIPTDARVPVRAIRR
;
A
#
# COMPACT_ATOMS: atom_id res chain seq x y z
N MET A 1 -27.01 50.36 61.43
CA MET A 1 -26.74 49.97 62.83
C MET A 1 -28.08 49.79 63.53
N PRO A 2 -28.23 48.88 64.50
CA PRO A 2 -27.66 47.52 64.69
C PRO A 2 -28.82 46.47 64.83
N GLY A 3 -28.65 45.16 64.99
CA GLY A 3 -27.47 44.35 65.26
C GLY A 3 -27.75 42.83 65.23
N LEU A 4 -26.68 42.09 64.92
CA LEU A 4 -26.15 40.89 65.59
C LEU A 4 -27.11 39.79 66.14
N ARG A 5 -27.04 38.57 65.58
CA ARG A 5 -26.30 37.39 66.12
C ARG A 5 -26.65 36.06 65.39
N SER A 6 -25.63 35.53 64.70
CA SER A 6 -25.13 34.13 64.70
C SER A 6 -26.00 32.94 65.12
N ALA A 7 -26.02 31.88 64.29
CA ALA A 7 -25.88 30.48 64.74
C ALA A 7 -25.50 29.52 63.59
N LEU A 8 -24.43 28.74 63.82
CA LEU A 8 -24.02 27.54 63.07
C LEU A 8 -25.01 26.39 63.30
N SER A 9 -25.16 25.47 62.33
CA SER A 9 -25.60 24.10 62.61
C SER A 9 -25.13 23.12 61.52
N LEU A 10 -24.52 22.03 61.99
CA LEU A 10 -24.16 20.81 61.27
C LEU A 10 -24.90 19.67 61.97
N ALA A 11 -25.70 18.85 61.27
CA ALA A 11 -25.85 17.40 61.48
C ALA A 11 -27.08 16.78 60.76
N LEU A 12 -26.76 15.78 59.93
CA LEU A 12 -27.40 14.47 59.61
C LEU A 12 -28.93 14.23 59.62
N PHE A 13 -29.38 13.81 58.42
CA PHE A 13 -30.12 12.58 58.05
C PHE A 13 -31.45 12.19 58.74
N VAL A 14 -32.55 12.23 57.97
CA VAL A 14 -33.61 11.20 57.97
C VAL A 14 -34.11 10.99 56.54
N GLY A 15 -34.19 9.73 56.12
CA GLY A 15 -34.39 9.29 54.74
C GLY A 15 -35.83 9.32 54.21
N THR A 16 -35.92 9.18 52.89
CA THR A 16 -37.16 8.90 52.15
C THR A 16 -36.85 7.82 51.11
N VAL A 17 -37.50 6.67 51.28
CA VAL A 17 -37.50 5.55 50.33
C VAL A 17 -38.36 5.95 49.14
N THR A 18 -37.76 6.06 47.97
CA THR A 18 -38.48 6.20 46.69
C THR A 18 -38.41 4.87 45.96
N VAL A 19 -39.56 4.23 45.78
CA VAL A 19 -39.73 3.02 44.96
C VAL A 19 -39.55 3.42 43.50
N LEU A 20 -38.44 3.02 42.88
CA LEU A 20 -38.24 3.15 41.43
C LEU A 20 -38.70 1.84 40.77
N LEU A 21 -39.74 1.94 39.95
CA LEU A 21 -40.18 0.87 39.06
C LEU A 21 -39.03 0.49 38.11
N ALA A 22 -38.51 -0.73 38.24
CA ALA A 22 -37.56 -1.30 37.31
C ALA A 22 -38.24 -1.53 35.95
N GLN A 23 -37.90 -0.74 34.95
CA GLN A 23 -38.21 -1.08 33.56
C GLN A 23 -37.32 -2.25 33.12
N PRO A 24 -37.85 -3.20 32.33
CA PRO A 24 -37.03 -4.30 31.81
C PRO A 24 -35.97 -3.71 30.89
N VAL A 25 -34.70 -3.89 31.27
CA VAL A 25 -33.57 -3.60 30.39
C VAL A 25 -33.71 -4.52 29.19
N ALA A 26 -34.19 -3.98 28.07
CA ALA A 26 -34.14 -4.65 26.80
C ALA A 26 -32.66 -4.97 26.53
N GLN A 27 -32.35 -6.26 26.54
CA GLN A 27 -31.05 -6.79 26.22
C GLN A 27 -30.77 -6.43 24.75
N VAL A 28 -30.07 -5.31 24.53
CA VAL A 28 -29.58 -4.93 23.20
C VAL A 28 -28.54 -5.98 22.84
N ALA A 29 -28.96 -6.99 22.09
CA ALA A 29 -28.06 -7.86 21.36
C ALA A 29 -27.29 -6.98 20.38
N ILE A 30 -26.07 -6.60 20.75
CA ILE A 30 -25.11 -5.97 19.83
C ILE A 30 -24.81 -7.02 18.76
N ARG A 31 -25.55 -6.99 17.66
CA ARG A 31 -25.12 -7.64 16.42
C ARG A 31 -23.92 -6.85 15.91
N VAL A 32 -22.72 -7.31 16.22
CA VAL A 32 -21.51 -6.91 15.49
C VAL A 32 -21.67 -7.43 14.07
N GLY A 33 -22.28 -6.61 13.21
CA GLY A 33 -22.36 -6.90 11.79
C GLY A 33 -20.97 -6.77 11.19
N ALA A 34 -20.40 -7.87 10.70
CA ALA A 34 -19.22 -7.83 9.84
C ALA A 34 -19.45 -6.77 8.75
N LYS A 35 -18.48 -5.86 8.56
CA LYS A 35 -18.52 -4.88 7.46
C LYS A 35 -18.72 -5.64 6.15
N LYS A 36 -19.60 -5.16 5.28
CA LYS A 36 -19.72 -5.71 3.92
C LYS A 36 -18.40 -5.54 3.18
N VAL A 37 -18.06 -6.49 2.30
CA VAL A 37 -16.99 -6.33 1.33
C VAL A 37 -17.38 -5.18 0.41
N ALA A 38 -16.48 -4.20 0.23
CA ALA A 38 -16.74 -3.02 -0.57
C ALA A 38 -17.03 -3.39 -2.03
N GLU A 39 -18.25 -3.11 -2.49
CA GLU A 39 -18.65 -3.27 -3.89
C GLU A 39 -18.09 -2.10 -4.73
N THR A 40 -17.74 -2.38 -5.98
CA THR A 40 -17.34 -1.32 -6.92
C THR A 40 -18.56 -0.79 -7.68
N PRO A 41 -18.56 0.48 -8.14
CA PRO A 41 -19.66 1.03 -8.96
C PRO A 41 -19.96 0.21 -10.22
N ASP A 42 -18.99 -0.57 -10.72
CA ASP A 42 -19.10 -1.37 -11.94
C ASP A 42 -19.45 -2.85 -11.69
N ASP A 43 -19.62 -3.29 -10.44
CA ASP A 43 -19.85 -4.71 -10.11
C ASP A 43 -21.13 -5.24 -10.77
N LYS A 44 -22.22 -4.48 -10.71
CA LYS A 44 -23.49 -4.84 -11.36
C LYS A 44 -23.32 -5.00 -12.87
N LYS A 45 -22.71 -4.02 -13.52
CA LYS A 45 -22.45 -4.04 -14.96
C LYS A 45 -21.59 -5.25 -15.37
N SER A 46 -20.62 -5.61 -14.53
CA SER A 46 -19.74 -6.76 -14.75
C SER A 46 -20.53 -8.08 -14.67
N LEU A 47 -21.35 -8.27 -13.64
CA LEU A 47 -22.19 -9.46 -13.50
C LEU A 47 -23.22 -9.58 -14.64
N ASP A 48 -23.88 -8.48 -15.00
CA ASP A 48 -24.88 -8.43 -16.08
C ASP A 48 -24.27 -8.87 -17.43
N SER A 49 -22.97 -8.60 -17.66
CA SER A 49 -22.27 -9.00 -18.90
C SER A 49 -22.24 -10.52 -19.14
N MET A 50 -22.41 -11.32 -18.09
CA MET A 50 -22.51 -12.78 -18.14
C MET A 50 -23.89 -13.30 -17.72
N SER A 51 -24.91 -12.42 -17.69
CA SER A 51 -26.26 -12.75 -17.20
C SER A 51 -26.27 -13.31 -15.76
N LEU A 52 -25.31 -12.90 -14.94
CA LEU A 52 -25.26 -13.23 -13.51
C LEU A 52 -25.91 -12.10 -12.71
N LYS A 53 -26.50 -12.45 -11.57
CA LYS A 53 -27.09 -11.47 -10.63
C LYS A 53 -26.46 -11.62 -9.26
N ALA A 54 -26.28 -10.50 -8.55
CA ALA A 54 -25.65 -10.48 -7.23
C ALA A 54 -26.46 -11.24 -6.17
N ASP A 55 -27.78 -11.31 -6.33
CA ASP A 55 -28.71 -12.01 -5.43
C ASP A 55 -28.89 -13.50 -5.79
N ASP A 56 -28.51 -13.93 -6.99
CA ASP A 56 -28.50 -15.35 -7.39
C ASP A 56 -27.23 -16.06 -6.93
N THR A 57 -27.13 -16.25 -5.61
CA THR A 57 -25.98 -16.89 -4.97
C THR A 57 -25.69 -18.30 -5.50
N ALA A 58 -26.72 -19.08 -5.86
CA ALA A 58 -26.56 -20.40 -6.44
C ALA A 58 -25.95 -20.33 -7.84
N GLY A 59 -26.39 -19.38 -8.67
CA GLY A 59 -25.80 -19.09 -9.97
C GLY A 59 -24.33 -18.67 -9.87
N LEU A 60 -23.98 -17.81 -8.90
CA LEU A 60 -22.61 -17.38 -8.66
C LEU A 60 -21.71 -18.53 -8.18
N VAL A 61 -22.19 -19.40 -7.28
CA VAL A 61 -21.45 -20.62 -6.87
C VAL A 61 -21.23 -21.54 -8.07
N LYS A 62 -22.26 -21.74 -8.90
CA LYS A 62 -22.17 -22.56 -10.12
C LYS A 62 -21.13 -22.00 -11.09
N TYR A 63 -21.10 -20.69 -11.27
CA TYR A 63 -20.11 -20.02 -12.11
C TYR A 63 -18.66 -20.34 -11.71
N PHE A 64 -18.34 -20.32 -10.41
CA PHE A 64 -17.01 -20.71 -9.94
C PHE A 64 -16.77 -22.21 -10.12
N LYS A 65 -17.71 -23.07 -9.72
CA LYS A 65 -17.59 -24.55 -9.85
C LYS A 65 -17.34 -24.98 -11.30
N GLN A 66 -18.01 -24.39 -12.28
CA GLN A 66 -17.84 -24.71 -13.70
C GLN A 66 -16.47 -24.31 -14.27
N ARG A 67 -15.76 -23.40 -13.60
CA ARG A 67 -14.45 -22.92 -14.03
C ARG A 67 -13.31 -23.48 -13.18
N THR A 68 -13.62 -24.32 -12.20
CA THR A 68 -12.63 -25.01 -11.38
C THR A 68 -12.24 -26.31 -12.07
N LEU A 69 -10.98 -26.42 -12.45
CA LEU A 69 -10.41 -27.65 -12.97
C LEU A 69 -9.84 -28.50 -11.84
N SER A 70 -10.02 -29.82 -11.93
CA SER A 70 -9.34 -30.79 -11.06
C SER A 70 -7.83 -30.84 -11.34
N ASP A 71 -7.04 -31.34 -10.38
CA ASP A 71 -5.59 -31.54 -10.55
C ASP A 71 -5.27 -32.37 -11.81
N THR A 72 -6.10 -33.36 -12.13
CA THR A 72 -5.95 -34.18 -13.34
C THR A 72 -6.23 -33.40 -14.61
N GLU A 73 -7.24 -32.54 -14.61
CA GLU A 73 -7.54 -31.66 -15.76
C GLU A 73 -6.46 -30.59 -15.94
N LEU A 74 -5.90 -30.07 -14.85
CA LEU A 74 -4.78 -29.13 -14.92
C LEU A 74 -3.52 -29.76 -15.49
N ALA A 75 -3.18 -30.97 -15.06
CA ALA A 75 -2.04 -31.70 -15.61
C ALA A 75 -2.23 -31.96 -17.12
N LYS A 76 -3.45 -32.33 -17.54
CA LYS A 76 -3.79 -32.48 -18.96
C LYS A 76 -3.66 -31.17 -19.71
N LEU A 77 -4.18 -30.07 -19.14
CA LEU A 77 -4.15 -28.75 -19.75
C LEU A 77 -2.71 -28.27 -19.95
N GLN A 78 -1.84 -28.45 -18.94
CA GLN A 78 -0.41 -28.14 -19.05
C GLN A 78 0.26 -28.97 -20.15
N ALA A 79 -0.01 -30.28 -20.22
CA ALA A 79 0.53 -31.13 -21.28
C ALA A 79 0.05 -30.73 -22.69
N VAL A 80 -1.13 -30.10 -22.80
CA VAL A 80 -1.60 -29.52 -24.08
C VAL A 80 -0.86 -28.22 -24.39
N ILE A 81 -0.59 -27.38 -23.39
CA ILE A 81 0.21 -26.15 -23.55
C ILE A 81 1.62 -26.47 -24.03
N ASP A 82 2.27 -27.49 -23.45
CA ASP A 82 3.63 -27.88 -23.84
C ASP A 82 3.68 -28.32 -25.32
N ARG A 83 2.61 -28.95 -25.83
CA ARG A 83 2.46 -29.32 -27.25
C ARG A 83 2.27 -28.12 -28.19
N LEU A 84 2.02 -26.91 -27.67
CA LEU A 84 2.04 -25.70 -28.50
C LEU A 84 3.45 -25.40 -29.04
N GLY A 85 4.51 -25.97 -28.46
CA GLY A 85 5.89 -25.84 -28.93
C GLY A 85 6.39 -27.01 -29.77
N ASP A 86 5.53 -27.97 -30.14
CA ASP A 86 5.95 -29.14 -30.93
C ASP A 86 6.48 -28.70 -32.30
N GLU A 87 7.56 -29.32 -32.80
CA GLU A 87 8.16 -28.98 -34.10
C GLU A 87 7.17 -29.15 -35.26
N ASN A 88 6.20 -30.07 -35.14
CA ASN A 88 5.19 -30.32 -36.15
C ASN A 88 4.01 -29.34 -36.05
N PHE A 89 3.80 -28.55 -37.10
CA PHE A 89 2.74 -27.54 -37.18
C PHE A 89 1.34 -28.09 -36.93
N GLU A 90 0.99 -29.25 -37.49
CA GLU A 90 -0.35 -29.85 -37.34
C GLU A 90 -0.64 -30.20 -35.88
N LYS A 91 0.38 -30.70 -35.15
CA LYS A 91 0.23 -30.99 -33.72
C LYS A 91 0.00 -29.72 -32.91
N ARG A 92 0.66 -28.61 -33.27
CA ARG A 92 0.43 -27.30 -32.62
C ARG A 92 -0.99 -26.79 -32.86
N VAL A 93 -1.52 -26.95 -34.06
CA VAL A 93 -2.91 -26.57 -34.41
C VAL A 93 -3.91 -27.41 -33.64
N VAL A 94 -3.71 -28.74 -33.58
CA VAL A 94 -4.56 -29.64 -32.78
C VAL A 94 -4.53 -29.25 -31.30
N ALA A 95 -3.35 -28.96 -30.75
CA ALA A 95 -3.22 -28.52 -29.35
C ALA A 95 -3.98 -27.21 -29.08
N SER A 96 -3.91 -26.21 -29.98
CA SER A 96 -4.73 -24.99 -29.86
C SER A 96 -6.24 -25.31 -29.83
N GLY A 97 -6.71 -26.20 -30.71
CA GLY A 97 -8.12 -26.61 -30.73
C GLY A 97 -8.55 -27.42 -29.50
N GLU A 98 -7.64 -28.19 -28.89
CA GLU A 98 -7.88 -28.87 -27.62
C GLU A 98 -8.04 -27.86 -26.47
N LEU A 99 -7.20 -26.83 -26.41
CA LEU A 99 -7.25 -25.78 -25.38
C LEU A 99 -8.56 -24.99 -25.42
N GLU A 100 -9.11 -24.75 -26.62
CA GLU A 100 -10.41 -24.08 -26.78
C GLU A 100 -11.58 -24.85 -26.17
N LYS A 101 -11.50 -26.19 -26.11
CA LYS A 101 -12.55 -27.03 -25.50
C LYS A 101 -12.61 -26.92 -23.99
N PHE A 102 -11.51 -26.51 -23.33
CA PHE A 102 -11.51 -26.21 -21.89
C PHE A 102 -12.22 -24.88 -21.57
N GLY A 103 -12.48 -24.04 -22.57
CA GLY A 103 -13.25 -22.81 -22.43
C GLY A 103 -12.67 -21.87 -21.35
N PRO A 104 -13.53 -21.20 -20.56
CA PRO A 104 -13.08 -20.25 -19.55
C PRO A 104 -12.16 -20.81 -18.46
N GLY A 105 -12.13 -22.14 -18.26
CA GLY A 105 -11.21 -22.80 -17.32
C GLY A 105 -9.74 -22.71 -17.75
N ALA A 106 -9.46 -22.54 -19.05
CA ALA A 106 -8.11 -22.41 -19.57
C ALA A 106 -7.55 -20.97 -19.56
N ILE A 107 -8.38 -19.96 -19.31
CA ILE A 107 -8.00 -18.55 -19.46
C ILE A 107 -6.78 -18.19 -18.61
N GLY A 108 -6.77 -18.56 -17.31
CA GLY A 108 -5.68 -18.18 -16.41
C GLY A 108 -4.33 -18.75 -16.81
N ILE A 109 -4.30 -20.04 -17.16
CA ILE A 109 -3.05 -20.70 -17.54
C ILE A 109 -2.56 -20.26 -18.93
N LEU A 110 -3.48 -20.01 -19.88
CA LEU A 110 -3.13 -19.47 -21.21
C LEU A 110 -2.57 -18.06 -21.10
N ARG A 111 -3.15 -17.22 -20.24
CA ARG A 111 -2.62 -15.87 -19.98
C ARG A 111 -1.20 -15.95 -19.42
N THR A 112 -0.99 -16.81 -18.44
CA THR A 112 0.34 -17.03 -17.85
C THR A 112 1.33 -17.49 -18.91
N ALA A 113 1.00 -18.54 -19.66
CA ALA A 113 1.85 -19.04 -20.74
C ALA A 113 2.15 -17.97 -21.80
N SER A 114 1.19 -17.13 -22.16
CA SER A 114 1.39 -16.05 -23.14
C SER A 114 2.35 -14.95 -22.68
N GLN A 115 2.54 -14.78 -21.37
CA GLN A 115 3.30 -13.68 -20.79
C GLN A 115 4.71 -14.08 -20.34
N VAL A 116 4.86 -15.30 -19.80
CA VAL A 116 6.11 -15.71 -19.13
C VAL A 116 6.74 -16.98 -19.67
N ASN A 117 6.15 -17.64 -20.67
CA ASN A 117 6.76 -18.85 -21.22
C ASN A 117 8.05 -18.50 -22.00
N PRO A 118 9.17 -19.20 -21.75
CA PRO A 118 10.43 -18.94 -22.44
C PRO A 118 10.42 -19.34 -23.92
N ASP A 119 9.53 -20.25 -24.33
CA ASP A 119 9.34 -20.61 -25.73
C ASP A 119 8.42 -19.56 -26.41
N PRO A 120 8.94 -18.81 -27.40
CA PRO A 120 8.17 -17.79 -28.09
C PRO A 120 6.95 -18.35 -28.85
N GLU A 121 7.02 -19.57 -29.38
CA GLU A 121 5.91 -20.19 -30.12
C GLU A 121 4.78 -20.59 -29.16
N ILE A 122 5.12 -21.16 -28.00
CA ILE A 122 4.14 -21.44 -26.94
C ILE A 122 3.48 -20.13 -26.50
N ALA A 123 4.28 -19.10 -26.19
CA ALA A 123 3.76 -17.81 -25.73
C ALA A 123 2.81 -17.18 -26.77
N TYR A 124 3.22 -17.17 -28.04
CA TYR A 124 2.42 -16.65 -29.15
C TYR A 124 1.08 -17.40 -29.31
N ARG A 125 1.12 -18.73 -29.40
CA ARG A 125 -0.09 -19.54 -29.60
C ARG A 125 -1.02 -19.55 -28.40
N ALA A 126 -0.47 -19.53 -27.19
CA ALA A 126 -1.27 -19.37 -25.98
C ALA A 126 -2.01 -18.02 -26.01
N GLY A 127 -1.35 -16.95 -26.44
CA GLY A 127 -1.96 -15.62 -26.62
C GLY A 127 -3.06 -15.61 -27.69
N GLU A 128 -2.83 -16.25 -28.84
CA GLU A 128 -3.84 -16.35 -29.90
C GLU A 128 -5.07 -17.18 -29.48
N THR A 129 -4.83 -18.29 -28.78
CA THR A 129 -5.89 -19.14 -28.23
C THR A 129 -6.69 -18.38 -27.17
N LEU A 130 -6.00 -17.64 -26.29
CA LEU A 130 -6.62 -16.78 -25.29
C LEU A 130 -7.55 -15.74 -25.93
N LYS A 131 -7.14 -15.05 -27.00
CA LYS A 131 -7.99 -14.08 -27.73
C LYS A 131 -9.25 -14.72 -28.32
N ARG A 132 -9.23 -16.01 -28.63
CA ARG A 132 -10.39 -16.74 -29.15
C ARG A 132 -11.36 -17.13 -28.03
N ILE A 133 -10.85 -17.51 -26.85
CA ILE A 133 -11.67 -17.93 -25.71
C ILE A 133 -12.17 -16.73 -24.87
N GLU A 134 -11.31 -15.76 -24.58
CA GLU A 134 -11.62 -14.62 -23.70
C GLU A 134 -12.29 -13.49 -24.50
N LYS A 135 -13.60 -13.65 -24.74
CA LYS A 135 -14.43 -12.59 -25.37
C LYS A 135 -14.97 -11.56 -24.39
N ILE A 136 -14.94 -11.87 -23.10
CA ILE A 136 -15.45 -11.04 -22.00
C ILE A 136 -14.35 -10.96 -20.93
N PRO A 137 -14.16 -9.81 -20.27
CA PRO A 137 -13.17 -9.69 -19.19
C PRO A 137 -13.60 -10.48 -17.94
N HIS A 138 -13.23 -11.76 -17.89
CA HIS A 138 -13.68 -12.70 -16.85
C HIS A 138 -13.15 -12.39 -15.45
N ALA A 139 -12.03 -11.68 -15.34
CA ALA A 139 -11.44 -11.29 -14.06
C ALA A 139 -12.37 -10.35 -13.26
N VAL A 140 -12.90 -9.30 -13.91
CA VAL A 140 -13.80 -8.33 -13.22
C VAL A 140 -15.12 -8.99 -12.80
N VAL A 141 -15.61 -9.96 -13.59
CA VAL A 141 -16.80 -10.74 -13.24
C VAL A 141 -16.53 -11.68 -12.05
N ALA A 142 -15.37 -12.35 -12.02
CA ALA A 142 -14.99 -13.21 -10.89
C ALA A 142 -14.83 -12.40 -9.60
N SER A 143 -14.17 -11.25 -9.65
CA SER A 143 -14.08 -10.31 -8.53
C SER A 143 -15.44 -9.88 -8.00
N ALA A 144 -16.34 -9.42 -8.87
CA ALA A 144 -17.69 -9.01 -8.49
C ALA A 144 -18.51 -10.17 -7.90
N ALA A 145 -18.40 -11.38 -8.48
CA ALA A 145 -19.07 -12.57 -7.99
C ALA A 145 -18.57 -13.00 -6.61
N ALA A 146 -17.25 -12.95 -6.36
CA ALA A 146 -16.67 -13.27 -5.05
C ALA A 146 -17.18 -12.31 -3.96
N ARG A 147 -17.21 -10.99 -4.26
CA ARG A 147 -17.76 -9.97 -3.34
C ARG A 147 -19.24 -10.19 -3.05
N ALA A 148 -20.04 -10.48 -4.07
CA ALA A 148 -21.47 -10.77 -3.91
C ALA A 148 -21.71 -12.01 -3.04
N LEU A 149 -20.98 -13.10 -3.29
CA LEU A 149 -21.07 -14.33 -2.47
C LEU A 149 -20.71 -14.08 -1.00
N ALA A 150 -19.66 -13.29 -0.75
CA ALA A 150 -19.24 -12.91 0.60
C ALA A 150 -20.31 -12.07 1.31
N ASN A 151 -20.84 -11.04 0.66
CA ASN A 151 -21.88 -10.17 1.21
C ASN A 151 -23.18 -10.92 1.52
N ALA A 152 -23.52 -11.93 0.71
CA ALA A 152 -24.68 -12.78 0.92
C ALA A 152 -24.43 -13.94 1.91
N LYS A 153 -23.18 -14.17 2.33
CA LYS A 153 -22.76 -15.34 3.12
C LYS A 153 -23.26 -16.68 2.54
N ALA A 154 -23.21 -16.77 1.20
CA ALA A 154 -23.86 -17.84 0.45
C ALA A 154 -23.36 -19.25 0.86
N PRO A 155 -24.26 -20.26 0.95
CA PRO A 155 -23.86 -21.65 1.17
C PRO A 155 -22.90 -22.12 0.08
N ASP A 156 -21.98 -23.02 0.40
CA ASP A 156 -20.93 -23.56 -0.49
C ASP A 156 -19.94 -22.55 -1.10
N ALA A 157 -20.09 -21.25 -0.85
CA ALA A 157 -19.23 -20.23 -1.45
C ALA A 157 -17.76 -20.41 -1.07
N ALA A 158 -17.45 -20.69 0.21
CA ALA A 158 -16.08 -20.90 0.66
C ALA A 158 -15.40 -22.05 -0.11
N ALA A 159 -16.10 -23.17 -0.28
CA ALA A 159 -15.60 -24.33 -1.02
C ALA A 159 -15.39 -24.01 -2.50
N ALA A 160 -16.34 -23.31 -3.13
CA ALA A 160 -16.25 -22.92 -4.53
C ALA A 160 -15.07 -21.96 -4.78
N LEU A 161 -14.89 -20.97 -3.92
CA LEU A 161 -13.82 -19.98 -4.01
C LEU A 161 -12.43 -20.57 -3.75
N ILE A 162 -12.27 -21.44 -2.74
CA ILE A 162 -11.00 -22.17 -2.50
C ILE A 162 -10.67 -23.07 -3.70
N GLY A 163 -11.67 -23.79 -4.21
CA GLY A 163 -11.50 -24.65 -5.38
C GLY A 163 -11.03 -23.86 -6.61
N PHE A 164 -11.66 -22.73 -6.87
CA PHE A 164 -11.37 -21.86 -8.01
C PHE A 164 -10.07 -21.05 -7.84
N LEU A 165 -9.56 -20.84 -6.63
CA LEU A 165 -8.43 -19.96 -6.39
C LEU A 165 -7.21 -20.24 -7.30
N PRO A 166 -6.78 -21.48 -7.57
CA PRO A 166 -5.68 -21.74 -8.52
C PRO A 166 -5.99 -21.37 -9.97
N MET A 167 -7.27 -21.17 -10.32
CA MET A 167 -7.74 -20.80 -11.67
C MET A 167 -7.88 -19.29 -11.83
N SER A 168 -7.66 -18.54 -10.76
CA SER A 168 -7.65 -17.08 -10.82
C SER A 168 -6.60 -16.61 -11.82
N ASP A 169 -6.99 -15.74 -12.73
CA ASP A 169 -6.19 -15.31 -13.87
C ASP A 169 -5.44 -14.00 -13.60
N THR A 170 -5.67 -13.38 -12.45
CA THR A 170 -5.03 -12.15 -12.00
C THR A 170 -4.85 -12.13 -10.48
N LYS A 171 -3.82 -11.40 -10.00
CA LYS A 171 -3.62 -11.16 -8.56
C LYS A 171 -4.78 -10.39 -7.90
N VAL A 172 -5.51 -9.59 -8.67
CA VAL A 172 -6.72 -8.90 -8.21
C VAL A 172 -7.79 -9.92 -7.81
N VAL A 173 -8.05 -10.91 -8.66
CA VAL A 173 -9.03 -11.98 -8.36
C VAL A 173 -8.57 -12.82 -7.17
N GLU A 174 -7.28 -13.20 -7.09
CA GLU A 174 -6.74 -13.88 -5.90
C GLU A 174 -7.01 -13.09 -4.61
N HIS A 175 -6.76 -11.78 -4.63
CA HIS A 175 -6.96 -10.90 -3.50
C HIS A 175 -8.45 -10.79 -3.11
N ASP A 176 -9.33 -10.53 -4.07
CA ASP A 176 -10.78 -10.43 -3.85
C ASP A 176 -11.35 -11.73 -3.28
N ILE A 177 -10.85 -12.88 -3.73
CA ILE A 177 -11.22 -14.19 -3.19
C ILE A 177 -10.76 -14.33 -1.73
N ARG A 178 -9.51 -13.95 -1.40
CA ARG A 178 -9.03 -13.99 -0.01
C ARG A 178 -9.88 -13.13 0.91
N LEU A 179 -10.19 -11.90 0.50
CA LEU A 179 -11.10 -11.02 1.24
C LEU A 179 -12.49 -11.63 1.38
N ALA A 180 -13.03 -12.24 0.33
CA ALA A 180 -14.31 -12.93 0.39
C ALA A 180 -14.28 -14.10 1.39
N LEU A 181 -13.20 -14.88 1.42
CA LEU A 181 -13.02 -15.99 2.35
C LEU A 181 -12.95 -15.52 3.81
N GLU A 182 -12.36 -14.37 4.10
CA GLU A 182 -12.39 -13.75 5.44
C GLU A 182 -13.82 -13.48 5.92
N HIS A 183 -14.75 -13.16 5.01
CA HIS A 183 -16.16 -12.92 5.36
C HIS A 183 -16.98 -14.21 5.42
N LEU A 184 -16.51 -15.26 4.74
CA LEU A 184 -17.16 -16.56 4.66
C LEU A 184 -16.64 -17.56 5.70
N VAL A 185 -15.60 -17.22 6.47
CA VAL A 185 -14.95 -18.17 7.38
C VAL A 185 -15.81 -18.62 8.53
N VAL A 186 -16.80 -17.82 8.92
CA VAL A 186 -17.72 -18.14 10.01
C VAL A 186 -19.13 -18.32 9.46
N ARG A 187 -19.68 -19.52 9.62
CA ARG A 187 -21.09 -19.85 9.36
C ARG A 187 -21.71 -20.45 10.61
N ASP A 188 -22.90 -19.96 10.95
CA ASP A 188 -23.65 -20.40 12.14
C ASP A 188 -22.82 -20.39 13.44
N GLY A 189 -21.95 -19.39 13.58
CA GLY A 189 -21.08 -19.19 14.74
C GLY A 189 -19.89 -20.16 14.82
N LYS A 190 -19.61 -20.94 13.77
CA LYS A 190 -18.51 -21.90 13.70
C LYS A 190 -17.60 -21.62 12.51
N ILE A 191 -16.34 -22.02 12.62
CA ILE A 191 -15.41 -21.99 11.50
C ILE A 191 -15.85 -23.00 10.44
N GLU A 192 -15.92 -22.56 9.19
CA GLU A 192 -16.22 -23.40 8.03
C GLU A 192 -15.19 -24.54 7.89
N PRO A 193 -15.61 -25.83 7.93
CA PRO A 193 -14.68 -26.96 7.89
C PRO A 193 -13.78 -27.00 6.65
N VAL A 194 -14.29 -26.50 5.51
CA VAL A 194 -13.52 -26.46 4.26
C VAL A 194 -12.30 -25.55 4.34
N ILE A 195 -12.36 -24.48 5.14
CA ILE A 195 -11.23 -23.56 5.34
C ILE A 195 -10.18 -24.19 6.26
N LEU A 196 -10.61 -24.89 7.31
CA LEU A 196 -9.69 -25.66 8.16
C LEU A 196 -8.97 -26.75 7.35
N SER A 197 -9.69 -27.47 6.50
CA SER A 197 -9.10 -28.50 5.65
C SER A 197 -8.11 -27.94 4.63
N ALA A 198 -8.33 -26.71 4.15
CA ALA A 198 -7.44 -26.06 3.20
C ALA A 198 -6.04 -25.73 3.78
N LEU A 199 -5.85 -25.72 5.10
CA LEU A 199 -4.52 -25.62 5.72
C LEU A 199 -3.60 -26.81 5.37
N ALA A 200 -4.17 -27.96 5.00
CA ALA A 200 -3.44 -29.15 4.58
C ALA A 200 -3.41 -29.34 3.06
N ASP A 201 -3.84 -28.34 2.28
CA ASP A 201 -3.86 -28.43 0.82
C ASP A 201 -2.44 -28.50 0.23
N LYS A 202 -2.29 -29.22 -0.88
CA LYS A 202 -1.01 -29.39 -1.59
C LYS A 202 -0.44 -28.06 -2.10
N THR A 203 -1.32 -27.11 -2.46
CA THR A 203 -0.95 -25.81 -3.01
C THR A 203 -0.78 -24.75 -1.93
N ALA A 204 0.38 -24.10 -1.92
CA ALA A 204 0.66 -22.98 -1.00
C ALA A 204 -0.36 -21.84 -1.13
N LEU A 205 -0.85 -21.59 -2.35
CA LEU A 205 -1.87 -20.58 -2.62
C LEU A 205 -3.15 -20.78 -1.79
N ARG A 206 -3.66 -22.01 -1.69
CA ARG A 206 -4.85 -22.33 -0.88
C ARG A 206 -4.55 -22.31 0.62
N ARG A 207 -3.39 -22.83 1.04
CA ARG A 207 -2.96 -22.75 2.45
C ARG A 207 -2.85 -21.31 2.93
N SER A 208 -2.20 -20.44 2.15
CA SER A 208 -2.08 -19.00 2.42
C SER A 208 -3.45 -18.31 2.49
N ALA A 209 -4.39 -18.62 1.60
CA ALA A 209 -5.75 -18.08 1.66
C ALA A 209 -6.51 -18.56 2.90
N ALA A 210 -6.35 -19.82 3.31
CA ALA A 210 -6.95 -20.36 4.52
C ALA A 210 -6.39 -19.68 5.78
N VAL A 211 -5.06 -19.47 5.85
CA VAL A 211 -4.41 -18.71 6.93
C VAL A 211 -5.00 -17.30 7.04
N SER A 212 -5.06 -16.55 5.93
CA SER A 212 -5.66 -15.20 5.88
C SER A 212 -7.09 -15.21 6.39
N ALA A 213 -7.93 -16.11 5.85
CA ALA A 213 -9.33 -16.23 6.21
C ALA A 213 -9.53 -16.52 7.71
N LEU A 214 -8.77 -17.48 8.25
CA LEU A 214 -8.84 -17.87 9.66
C LEU A 214 -8.40 -16.74 10.58
N LEU A 215 -7.23 -16.14 10.35
CA LEU A 215 -6.68 -15.15 11.28
C LEU A 215 -7.38 -13.80 11.18
N ASN A 216 -7.72 -13.33 9.97
CA ASN A 216 -8.36 -12.04 9.78
C ASN A 216 -9.86 -12.09 10.02
N GLY A 217 -10.54 -13.12 9.52
CA GLY A 217 -12.01 -13.20 9.57
C GLY A 217 -12.58 -13.66 10.92
N THR A 218 -11.75 -14.19 11.82
CA THR A 218 -12.17 -14.55 13.19
C THR A 218 -11.67 -13.58 14.27
N ALA A 219 -10.85 -12.58 13.90
CA ALA A 219 -10.13 -11.70 14.83
C ALA A 219 -11.06 -11.00 15.85
N ASP A 220 -12.27 -10.62 15.42
CA ASP A 220 -13.24 -9.90 16.27
C ASP A 220 -13.99 -10.82 17.25
N THR A 221 -13.81 -12.16 17.16
CA THR A 221 -14.46 -13.14 18.03
C THR A 221 -13.43 -13.95 18.81
N PRO A 222 -13.15 -13.62 20.09
CA PRO A 222 -12.01 -14.20 20.83
C PRO A 222 -11.95 -15.74 20.85
N ALA A 223 -13.10 -16.41 20.98
CA ALA A 223 -13.16 -17.88 20.99
C ALA A 223 -12.76 -18.48 19.63
N LEU A 224 -13.25 -17.91 18.53
CA LEU A 224 -12.91 -18.35 17.17
C LEU A 224 -11.48 -17.96 16.80
N ALA A 225 -11.02 -16.78 17.21
CA ALA A 225 -9.63 -16.35 17.04
C ALA A 225 -8.65 -17.32 17.72
N ALA A 226 -8.97 -17.80 18.93
CA ALA A 226 -8.16 -18.79 19.62
C ALA A 226 -8.13 -20.15 18.90
N GLU A 227 -9.27 -20.61 18.39
CA GLU A 227 -9.37 -21.85 17.59
C GLU A 227 -8.58 -21.75 16.28
N ALA A 228 -8.78 -20.67 15.51
CA ALA A 228 -8.07 -20.35 14.29
C ALA A 228 -6.55 -20.27 14.53
N SER A 229 -6.12 -19.56 15.56
CA SER A 229 -4.71 -19.43 15.94
C SER A 229 -4.08 -20.78 16.23
N LYS A 230 -4.79 -21.65 16.97
CA LYS A 230 -4.31 -23.00 17.28
C LYS A 230 -4.13 -23.83 16.02
N ALA A 231 -5.09 -23.77 15.09
CA ALA A 231 -5.03 -24.49 13.82
C ALA A 231 -3.87 -24.01 12.94
N VAL A 232 -3.67 -22.69 12.80
CA VAL A 232 -2.58 -22.13 11.99
C VAL A 232 -1.21 -22.42 12.60
N LYS A 233 -1.06 -22.31 13.93
CA LYS A 233 0.22 -22.63 14.61
C LYS A 233 0.62 -24.09 14.42
N ALA A 234 -0.33 -25.01 14.34
CA ALA A 234 -0.05 -26.43 14.15
C ALA A 234 0.66 -26.74 12.82
N ILE A 235 0.51 -25.87 11.81
CA ILE A 235 1.17 -26.06 10.50
C ILE A 235 2.47 -25.25 10.33
N LEU A 236 2.78 -24.30 11.21
CA LEU A 236 3.93 -23.39 11.05
C LEU A 236 5.29 -24.12 10.96
N ALA A 237 5.44 -25.20 11.72
CA ALA A 237 6.69 -25.96 11.77
C ALA A 237 6.95 -26.73 10.45
N THR A 238 5.90 -27.14 9.74
CA THR A 238 5.98 -27.94 8.51
C THR A 238 5.72 -27.14 7.24
N GLU A 239 5.17 -25.92 7.35
CA GLU A 239 4.99 -25.04 6.22
C GLU A 239 6.34 -24.74 5.56
N SER A 240 6.44 -24.93 4.25
CA SER A 240 7.69 -24.73 3.50
C SER A 240 7.66 -23.49 2.64
N ASP A 241 6.47 -22.99 2.30
CA ASP A 241 6.31 -21.81 1.48
C ASP A 241 6.56 -20.52 2.29
N PRO A 242 7.56 -19.69 1.90
CA PRO A 242 7.91 -18.48 2.64
C PRO A 242 6.77 -17.47 2.74
N GLU A 243 5.92 -17.36 1.71
CA GLU A 243 4.83 -16.39 1.66
C GLU A 243 3.69 -16.79 2.61
N THR A 244 3.35 -18.08 2.65
CA THR A 244 2.38 -18.64 3.60
C THR A 244 2.87 -18.52 5.04
N LYS A 245 4.16 -18.78 5.28
CA LYS A 245 4.82 -18.54 6.58
C LYS A 245 4.77 -17.08 7.00
N PHE A 246 5.06 -16.15 6.08
CA PHE A 246 4.95 -14.72 6.35
C PHE A 246 3.53 -14.35 6.77
N GLU A 247 2.52 -14.71 5.97
CA GLU A 247 1.12 -14.37 6.22
C GLU A 247 0.66 -14.86 7.60
N ALA A 248 1.02 -16.10 7.96
CA ALA A 248 0.68 -16.68 9.25
C ALA A 248 1.38 -15.96 10.41
N THR A 249 2.70 -15.84 10.35
CA THR A 249 3.50 -15.33 11.46
C THR A 249 3.31 -13.83 11.67
N TYR A 250 3.23 -13.06 10.59
CA TYR A 250 3.01 -11.61 10.65
C TYR A 250 1.64 -11.28 11.24
N THR A 251 0.59 -11.97 10.82
CA THR A 251 -0.77 -11.73 11.33
C THR A 251 -0.91 -12.18 12.79
N LEU A 252 -0.38 -13.35 13.15
CA LEU A 252 -0.33 -13.82 14.54
C LEU A 252 0.43 -12.84 15.45
N ALA A 253 1.55 -12.29 14.99
CA ALA A 253 2.34 -11.33 15.76
C ALA A 253 1.64 -9.97 15.89
N THR A 254 1.11 -9.43 14.79
CA THR A 254 0.57 -8.05 14.74
C THR A 254 -0.85 -7.90 15.27
N LYS A 255 -1.70 -8.91 15.12
CA LYS A 255 -3.11 -8.86 15.55
C LYS A 255 -3.40 -9.62 16.83
N LEU A 256 -2.69 -10.73 17.03
CA LEU A 256 -2.96 -11.69 18.11
C LEU A 256 -1.85 -11.74 19.15
N HIS A 257 -0.84 -10.89 18.99
CA HIS A 257 0.25 -10.69 19.95
C HIS A 257 0.97 -12.00 20.31
N ASP A 258 1.12 -12.89 19.32
CA ASP A 258 1.74 -14.19 19.53
C ASP A 258 3.27 -14.13 19.52
N ALA A 259 3.87 -14.45 20.67
CA ALA A 259 5.32 -14.38 20.84
C ALA A 259 6.10 -15.47 20.06
N ASP A 260 5.51 -16.66 19.89
CA ASP A 260 6.16 -17.74 19.16
C ASP A 260 6.22 -17.45 17.66
N SER A 261 5.18 -16.80 17.12
CA SER A 261 5.16 -16.34 15.73
C SER A 261 6.24 -15.31 15.42
N ILE A 262 6.65 -14.48 16.39
CA ILE A 262 7.79 -13.57 16.21
C ILE A 262 9.10 -14.35 16.02
N THR A 263 9.29 -15.48 16.74
CA THR A 263 10.43 -16.37 16.54
C THR A 263 10.43 -16.93 15.12
N HIS A 264 9.31 -17.46 14.64
CA HIS A 264 9.18 -17.98 13.27
C HIS A 264 9.37 -16.90 12.20
N MET A 265 8.89 -15.68 12.45
CA MET A 265 9.05 -14.54 11.55
C MET A 265 10.51 -14.09 11.45
N ILE A 266 11.27 -14.11 12.56
CA ILE A 266 12.72 -13.86 12.55
C ILE A 266 13.44 -14.97 11.77
N ASP A 267 13.10 -16.25 12.02
CA ASP A 267 13.71 -17.39 11.31
C ASP A 267 13.44 -17.34 9.80
N LEU A 268 12.34 -16.71 9.35
CA LEU A 268 11.96 -16.53 7.94
C LEU A 268 12.82 -15.50 7.18
N LEU A 269 13.54 -14.61 7.86
CA LEU A 269 14.27 -13.51 7.22
C LEU A 269 15.17 -13.92 6.03
N PRO A 270 15.91 -15.03 6.05
CA PRO A 270 16.76 -15.44 4.92
C PRO A 270 15.99 -15.83 3.64
N ASP A 271 14.72 -16.20 3.78
CA ASP A 271 13.89 -16.74 2.70
C ASP A 271 12.71 -15.82 2.35
N ALA A 272 12.47 -14.79 3.16
CA ALA A 272 11.43 -13.79 2.92
C ALA A 272 11.72 -12.99 1.64
N SER A 273 10.66 -12.69 0.87
CA SER A 273 10.79 -11.81 -0.27
C SER A 273 11.15 -10.38 0.19
N ARG A 274 11.76 -9.60 -0.70
CA ARG A 274 12.11 -8.19 -0.44
C ARG A 274 10.90 -7.35 0.01
N GLY A 275 9.74 -7.63 -0.58
CA GLY A 275 8.47 -6.99 -0.21
C GLY A 275 8.01 -7.31 1.20
N ARG A 276 8.48 -8.41 1.81
CA ARG A 276 8.15 -8.80 3.18
C ARG A 276 9.21 -8.38 4.21
N LEU A 277 10.49 -8.37 3.83
CA LEU A 277 11.60 -8.02 4.73
C LEU A 277 11.40 -6.69 5.44
N TRP A 278 11.02 -5.63 4.72
CA TRP A 278 10.81 -4.32 5.34
C TRP A 278 9.61 -4.30 6.30
N GLN A 279 8.56 -5.11 6.06
CA GLN A 279 7.40 -5.19 6.96
C GLN A 279 7.80 -5.86 8.28
N ILE A 280 8.62 -6.90 8.19
CA ILE A 280 9.20 -7.58 9.35
C ILE A 280 10.13 -6.61 10.09
N GLU A 281 11.01 -5.91 9.39
CA GLU A 281 11.92 -4.92 9.97
C GLU A 281 11.17 -3.80 10.70
N ASP A 282 10.16 -3.20 10.07
CA ASP A 282 9.36 -2.12 10.67
C ASP A 282 8.68 -2.59 11.96
N PHE A 283 8.06 -3.77 11.93
CA PHE A 283 7.47 -4.37 13.12
C PHE A 283 8.51 -4.61 14.23
N LEU A 284 9.63 -5.26 13.89
CA LEU A 284 10.66 -5.63 14.85
C LEU A 284 11.36 -4.40 15.46
N VAL A 285 11.63 -3.36 14.66
CA VAL A 285 12.21 -2.09 15.12
C VAL A 285 11.27 -1.35 16.03
N GLN A 286 9.97 -1.24 15.69
CA GLN A 286 8.98 -0.62 16.58
C GLN A 286 8.82 -1.40 17.88
N LEU A 287 8.85 -2.73 17.81
CA LEU A 287 8.80 -3.58 18.98
C LEU A 287 10.04 -3.35 19.86
N ALA A 288 11.25 -3.39 19.29
CA ALA A 288 12.48 -3.23 20.05
C ALA A 288 12.71 -1.80 20.58
N GLY A 289 12.25 -0.79 19.86
CA GLY A 289 12.45 0.62 20.20
C GLY A 289 13.94 0.97 20.24
N PRO A 290 14.42 1.76 21.23
CA PRO A 290 15.80 2.22 21.30
C PRO A 290 16.88 1.12 21.40
N VAL A 291 16.50 -0.10 21.74
CA VAL A 291 17.42 -1.25 21.88
C VAL A 291 17.39 -2.19 20.66
N ALA A 292 16.83 -1.74 19.53
CA ALA A 292 16.81 -2.49 18.29
C ALA A 292 18.24 -2.87 17.82
N PRO A 293 18.45 -4.12 17.36
CA PRO A 293 19.65 -4.50 16.63
C PRO A 293 19.91 -3.56 15.44
N LYS A 294 21.20 -3.36 15.12
CA LYS A 294 21.62 -2.51 13.99
C LYS A 294 21.82 -3.28 12.69
N ALA A 295 21.74 -4.61 12.71
CA ALA A 295 21.83 -5.42 11.51
C ALA A 295 20.74 -5.06 10.51
N LYS A 296 21.17 -4.81 9.26
CA LYS A 296 20.31 -4.49 8.14
C LYS A 296 19.92 -5.75 7.40
N MET A 297 18.69 -5.82 6.92
CA MET A 297 18.21 -6.87 6.02
C MET A 297 18.66 -6.58 4.57
N GLY A 298 19.98 -6.60 4.33
CA GLY A 298 20.65 -6.24 3.07
C GLY A 298 20.35 -7.21 1.90
N PRO A 299 20.73 -6.88 0.64
CA PRO A 299 20.35 -7.59 -0.59
C PRO A 299 20.80 -9.05 -0.64
N ALA A 300 21.92 -9.39 -0.01
CA ALA A 300 22.46 -10.74 -0.02
C ALA A 300 21.77 -11.63 1.03
N LYS A 301 21.58 -12.92 0.72
CA LYS A 301 21.04 -13.89 1.68
C LYS A 301 21.86 -13.93 2.98
N SER A 302 23.19 -13.79 2.87
CA SER A 302 24.10 -13.72 4.03
C SER A 302 23.88 -12.48 4.90
N ASP A 303 23.39 -11.37 4.36
CA ASP A 303 23.02 -10.19 5.16
C ASP A 303 21.75 -10.48 5.99
N THR A 304 20.74 -11.09 5.36
CA THR A 304 19.50 -11.49 6.03
C THR A 304 19.72 -12.61 7.05
N GLU A 305 20.69 -13.51 6.85
CA GLU A 305 21.10 -14.52 7.84
C GLU A 305 21.76 -13.89 9.07
N LYS A 306 22.66 -12.91 8.88
CA LYS A 306 23.25 -12.16 9.99
C LYS A 306 22.19 -11.37 10.75
N ALA A 307 21.26 -10.73 10.03
CA ALA A 307 20.14 -10.02 10.63
C ALA A 307 19.26 -10.98 11.46
N ARG A 308 18.90 -12.15 10.91
CA ARG A 308 18.21 -13.21 11.67
C ARG A 308 18.92 -13.52 12.97
N ASP A 309 20.22 -13.81 12.93
CA ASP A 309 20.96 -14.24 14.11
C ASP A 309 21.02 -13.14 15.18
N GLU A 310 21.17 -11.88 14.80
CA GLU A 310 21.13 -10.75 15.74
C GLU A 310 19.73 -10.51 16.32
N TRP A 311 18.70 -10.49 15.46
CA TRP A 311 17.32 -10.34 15.90
C TRP A 311 16.87 -11.49 16.79
N LYS A 312 17.33 -12.72 16.52
CA LYS A 312 17.06 -13.89 17.35
C LYS A 312 17.66 -13.76 18.74
N ARG A 313 18.94 -13.37 18.86
CA ARG A 313 19.58 -13.11 20.17
C ARG A 313 18.84 -12.04 20.98
N TRP A 314 18.42 -10.96 20.31
CA TRP A 314 17.63 -9.92 20.95
C TRP A 314 16.27 -10.46 21.42
N TRP A 315 15.56 -11.20 20.56
CA TRP A 315 14.25 -11.75 20.87
C TRP A 315 14.29 -12.79 21.99
N ASP A 316 15.29 -13.67 22.02
CA ASP A 316 15.48 -14.66 23.10
C ASP A 316 15.59 -13.98 24.48
N THR A 317 16.21 -12.79 24.52
CA THR A 317 16.33 -11.98 25.74
C THR A 317 15.04 -11.20 26.04
N ALA A 318 14.38 -10.67 25.00
CA ALA A 318 13.20 -9.80 25.15
C ALA A 318 11.91 -10.59 25.43
N LYS A 319 11.73 -11.75 24.79
CA LYS A 319 10.53 -12.60 24.85
C LYS A 319 10.00 -12.85 26.27
N PRO A 320 10.81 -13.26 27.28
CA PRO A 320 10.29 -13.60 28.60
C PRO A 320 9.80 -12.39 29.42
N VAL A 321 10.23 -11.18 29.09
CA VAL A 321 9.97 -9.95 29.87
C VAL A 321 9.04 -8.97 29.16
N ARG A 322 8.63 -9.27 27.92
CA ARG A 322 7.92 -8.34 27.06
C ARG A 322 6.43 -8.69 26.98
N ASP A 323 5.61 -7.76 27.42
CA ASP A 323 4.16 -7.85 27.36
C ASP A 323 3.64 -7.35 26.00
N LEU A 324 3.42 -8.27 25.06
CA LEU A 324 2.93 -7.94 23.72
C LEU A 324 1.50 -7.38 23.73
N SER A 325 0.71 -7.61 24.78
CA SER A 325 -0.65 -7.05 24.88
C SER A 325 -0.67 -5.53 24.99
N LYS A 326 0.45 -4.93 25.43
CA LYS A 326 0.65 -3.47 25.53
C LYS A 326 1.31 -2.88 24.28
N PHE A 327 1.81 -3.71 23.38
CA PHE A 327 2.42 -3.25 22.16
C PHE A 327 1.35 -2.95 21.12
N VAL A 328 1.30 -1.70 20.65
CA VAL A 328 0.44 -1.29 19.54
C VAL A 328 1.33 -1.03 18.35
N TYR A 329 1.36 -1.98 17.41
CA TYR A 329 2.06 -1.80 16.15
C TYR A 329 1.38 -0.72 15.31
N LYS A 330 2.14 0.29 14.87
CA LYS A 330 1.66 1.36 14.01
C LYS A 330 2.54 1.39 12.76
N PRO A 331 2.20 0.63 11.70
CA PRO A 331 3.04 0.51 10.53
C PRO A 331 3.51 1.89 10.05
N THR A 332 4.82 2.11 9.96
CA THR A 332 5.35 3.40 9.50
C THR A 332 5.05 3.61 8.02
N THR A 333 4.89 2.50 7.31
CA THR A 333 4.41 2.43 5.93
C THR A 333 3.36 1.31 5.88
N THR A 334 2.17 1.57 5.37
CA THR A 334 1.14 0.58 5.04
C THR A 334 1.54 -0.36 3.89
N GLY A 335 2.66 -0.07 3.20
CA GLY A 335 3.12 -0.80 2.02
C GLY A 335 2.41 -0.37 0.74
N CYS A 336 1.52 0.62 0.84
CA CYS A 336 0.87 1.18 -0.33
C CYS A 336 1.83 2.13 -1.06
N LEU A 337 1.68 2.22 -2.38
CA LEU A 337 2.40 3.16 -3.21
C LEU A 337 1.41 4.18 -3.76
N LEU A 338 1.50 5.43 -3.30
CA LEU A 338 0.77 6.53 -3.92
C LEU A 338 1.57 7.03 -5.11
N LEU A 339 0.97 6.96 -6.29
CA LEU A 339 1.59 7.28 -7.56
C LEU A 339 0.84 8.42 -8.25
N LEU A 340 1.60 9.44 -8.62
CA LEU A 340 1.18 10.48 -9.55
C LEU A 340 1.88 10.26 -10.89
N SER A 341 1.12 10.06 -11.96
CA SER A 341 1.64 9.85 -13.31
C SER A 341 0.95 10.77 -14.32
N ALA A 342 1.65 11.15 -15.38
CA ALA A 342 1.14 12.02 -16.44
C ALA A 342 1.48 11.47 -17.84
N ASP A 343 0.73 11.88 -18.86
CA ASP A 343 1.05 11.57 -20.26
C ASP A 343 2.31 12.32 -20.74
N GLN A 344 2.95 11.76 -21.77
CA GLN A 344 4.21 12.26 -22.31
C GLN A 344 4.03 13.40 -23.34
N GLN A 345 2.83 13.59 -23.88
CA GLN A 345 2.52 14.62 -24.87
C GLN A 345 1.70 15.78 -24.26
N GLY A 346 2.25 17.01 -24.35
CA GLY A 346 1.47 18.24 -24.50
C GLY A 346 0.53 18.63 -23.36
N TYR A 347 1.10 19.01 -22.20
CA TYR A 347 0.42 19.77 -21.13
C TYR A 347 -0.45 18.98 -20.12
N GLY A 348 -0.35 17.65 -20.11
CA GLY A 348 -0.37 16.82 -18.88
C GLY A 348 -1.73 16.38 -18.34
N ASN A 349 -2.32 15.29 -18.87
CA ASN A 349 -3.38 14.58 -18.16
C ASN A 349 -2.80 13.62 -17.13
N GLY A 350 -2.95 14.01 -15.86
CA GLY A 350 -2.55 13.26 -14.69
C GLY A 350 -3.52 12.16 -14.27
N ILE A 351 -2.97 11.13 -13.64
CA ILE A 351 -3.70 10.19 -12.76
C ILE A 351 -3.01 10.19 -11.42
N VAL A 352 -3.81 10.19 -10.36
CA VAL A 352 -3.38 9.78 -9.03
C VAL A 352 -3.96 8.39 -8.77
N SER A 353 -3.11 7.47 -8.32
CA SER A 353 -3.54 6.13 -7.93
C SER A 353 -2.78 5.66 -6.71
N GLU A 354 -3.43 4.88 -5.86
CA GLU A 354 -2.76 4.13 -4.81
C GLU A 354 -2.71 2.66 -5.20
N LEU A 355 -1.51 2.09 -5.15
CA LEU A 355 -1.29 0.66 -5.27
C LEU A 355 -1.17 0.06 -3.87
N GLY A 356 -1.69 -1.15 -3.66
CA GLY A 356 -1.47 -1.90 -2.43
C GLY A 356 -0.04 -2.44 -2.32
N PRO A 357 0.28 -3.16 -1.22
CA PRO A 357 1.56 -3.86 -1.07
C PRO A 357 1.87 -4.88 -2.17
N ASP A 358 0.83 -5.38 -2.83
CA ASP A 358 0.89 -6.28 -4.00
C ASP A 358 1.04 -5.54 -5.34
N LEU A 359 1.18 -4.22 -5.29
CA LEU A 359 1.22 -3.31 -6.43
C LEU A 359 -0.04 -3.32 -7.29
N GLN A 360 -1.14 -3.89 -6.78
CA GLN A 360 -2.45 -3.78 -7.43
C GLN A 360 -3.12 -2.47 -7.06
N ARG A 361 -3.82 -1.89 -8.03
CA ARG A 361 -4.48 -0.60 -7.85
C ARG A 361 -5.66 -0.74 -6.89
N LYS A 362 -5.57 -0.07 -5.74
CA LYS A 362 -6.66 0.06 -4.75
C LYS A 362 -7.71 1.05 -5.22
N TRP A 363 -7.26 2.20 -5.71
CA TRP A 363 -8.12 3.25 -6.26
C TRP A 363 -7.33 4.13 -7.23
N ARG A 364 -8.06 4.86 -8.07
CA ARG A 364 -7.49 5.90 -8.94
C ARG A 364 -8.50 6.98 -9.23
N PHE A 365 -8.01 8.18 -9.54
CA PHE A 365 -8.79 9.21 -10.21
C PHE A 365 -7.95 9.93 -11.27
N GLY A 366 -8.63 10.41 -12.31
CA GLY A 366 -8.06 11.26 -13.35
C GLY A 366 -8.54 12.71 -13.21
N GLY A 367 -8.52 13.46 -14.31
CA GLY A 367 -8.95 14.86 -14.32
C GLY A 367 -8.03 15.77 -13.51
N VAL A 368 -6.76 15.38 -13.44
CA VAL A 368 -5.67 16.13 -12.83
C VAL A 368 -4.86 16.73 -13.97
N TYR A 369 -4.59 18.03 -13.96
CA TYR A 369 -3.97 18.69 -15.10
C TYR A 369 -2.63 19.32 -14.76
N CYS A 370 -1.61 19.02 -15.57
CA CYS A 370 -0.22 19.40 -15.36
C CYS A 370 0.23 19.18 -13.89
N PRO A 371 0.07 17.96 -13.36
CA PRO A 371 0.41 17.72 -11.97
C PRO A 371 1.91 17.76 -11.75
N ALA A 372 2.32 18.46 -10.70
CA ALA A 372 3.71 18.50 -10.28
C ALA A 372 3.92 17.84 -8.92
N ASP A 373 2.87 17.77 -8.09
CA ASP A 373 3.00 17.18 -6.76
C ASP A 373 1.69 16.66 -6.16
N VAL A 374 1.82 15.75 -5.21
CA VAL A 374 0.75 15.09 -4.45
C VAL A 374 1.13 14.95 -2.97
N GLN A 375 0.19 15.19 -2.06
CA GLN A 375 0.35 14.91 -0.63
C GLN A 375 -0.88 14.18 -0.07
N PRO A 376 -0.73 12.98 0.50
CA PRO A 376 -1.81 12.35 1.25
C PRO A 376 -2.03 13.10 2.58
N LEU A 377 -3.29 13.22 2.99
CA LEU A 377 -3.71 13.86 4.23
C LEU A 377 -4.15 12.83 5.28
N PRO A 378 -4.08 13.15 6.59
CA PRO A 378 -4.51 12.25 7.66
C PRO A 378 -5.99 11.83 7.60
N ASN A 379 -6.85 12.67 7.01
CA ASN A 379 -8.27 12.38 6.80
C ASN A 379 -8.55 11.43 5.61
N GLY A 380 -7.51 11.01 4.89
CA GLY A 380 -7.62 10.15 3.70
C GLY A 380 -7.73 10.89 2.37
N ASN A 381 -7.92 12.21 2.39
CA ASN A 381 -7.94 13.03 1.18
C ASN A 381 -6.53 13.21 0.60
N ILE A 382 -6.48 13.68 -0.64
CA ILE A 382 -5.26 13.91 -1.40
C ILE A 382 -5.19 15.36 -1.85
N LEU A 383 -4.12 16.06 -1.50
CA LEU A 383 -3.78 17.33 -2.13
C LEU A 383 -3.00 17.08 -3.41
N VAL A 384 -3.37 17.77 -4.48
CA VAL A 384 -2.72 17.69 -5.79
C VAL A 384 -2.42 19.09 -6.29
N MET A 385 -1.17 19.36 -6.65
CA MET A 385 -0.76 20.64 -7.23
C MET A 385 -0.80 20.56 -8.76
N GLU A 386 -1.63 21.41 -9.35
CA GLU A 386 -1.89 21.50 -10.79
C GLU A 386 -1.34 22.85 -11.30
N GLN A 387 -0.09 22.84 -11.79
CA GLN A 387 0.69 24.08 -11.98
C GLN A 387 0.07 25.03 -12.99
N ASN A 388 -0.25 24.56 -14.20
CA ASN A 388 -0.81 25.40 -15.26
C ASN A 388 -2.24 25.89 -14.96
N TYR A 389 -2.93 25.26 -14.01
CA TYR A 389 -4.24 25.68 -13.52
C TYR A 389 -4.14 26.52 -12.24
N GLN A 390 -2.91 26.88 -11.84
CA GLN A 390 -2.59 27.76 -10.73
C GLN A 390 -3.24 27.36 -9.40
N ARG A 391 -3.40 26.06 -9.17
CA ARG A 391 -4.19 25.56 -8.04
C ARG A 391 -3.55 24.41 -7.28
N ILE A 392 -3.95 24.30 -6.03
CA ILE A 392 -3.80 23.09 -5.22
C ILE A 392 -5.21 22.59 -4.90
N MET A 393 -5.54 21.38 -5.34
CA MET A 393 -6.86 20.80 -5.15
C MET A 393 -6.82 19.69 -4.11
N GLU A 394 -7.74 19.75 -3.15
CA GLU A 394 -8.04 18.62 -2.26
C GLU A 394 -9.14 17.76 -2.88
N ARG A 395 -8.87 16.47 -3.00
CA ARG A 395 -9.81 15.48 -3.50
C ARG A 395 -9.94 14.31 -2.55
N ASP A 396 -11.12 13.69 -2.52
CA ASP A 396 -11.26 12.36 -1.93
C ASP A 396 -10.62 11.29 -2.84
N THR A 397 -10.57 10.04 -2.37
CA THR A 397 -10.00 8.92 -3.14
C THR A 397 -10.86 8.48 -4.32
N SER A 398 -12.10 8.96 -4.44
CA SER A 398 -12.96 8.80 -5.62
C SER A 398 -12.69 9.87 -6.68
N GLY A 399 -11.88 10.89 -6.35
CA GLY A 399 -11.54 12.01 -7.23
C GLY A 399 -12.49 13.19 -7.15
N ASN A 400 -13.47 13.17 -6.24
CA ASN A 400 -14.37 14.29 -6.04
C ASN A 400 -13.60 15.45 -5.42
N GLN A 401 -13.89 16.66 -5.91
CA GLN A 401 -13.33 17.87 -5.35
C GLN A 401 -13.91 18.13 -3.95
N VAL A 402 -13.03 18.22 -2.96
CA VAL A 402 -13.38 18.59 -1.58
C VAL A 402 -13.09 20.08 -1.35
N ASN A 403 -11.94 20.55 -1.82
CA ASN A 403 -11.52 21.95 -1.66
C ASN A 403 -10.58 22.37 -2.80
N VAL A 404 -10.50 23.67 -3.07
CA VAL A 404 -9.60 24.24 -4.07
C VAL A 404 -8.95 25.49 -3.50
N PHE A 405 -7.64 25.53 -3.58
CA PHE A 405 -6.85 26.72 -3.34
C PHE A 405 -6.31 27.28 -4.66
N GLN A 406 -6.55 28.56 -4.88
CA GLN A 406 -5.93 29.38 -5.91
C GLN A 406 -5.49 30.70 -5.28
N SER A 407 -4.29 31.16 -5.59
CA SER A 407 -3.81 32.45 -5.09
C SER A 407 -4.20 33.57 -6.04
N ASN A 408 -4.83 34.61 -5.52
CA ASN A 408 -5.09 35.85 -6.27
C ASN A 408 -3.84 36.74 -6.38
N ASN A 409 -2.82 36.49 -5.56
CA ASN A 409 -1.68 37.40 -5.37
C ASN A 409 -0.39 36.92 -6.06
N TYR A 410 -0.22 35.60 -6.22
CA TYR A 410 1.11 35.03 -6.52
C TYR A 410 1.15 34.13 -7.77
N GLY A 411 0.01 33.87 -8.41
CA GLY A 411 -0.07 33.05 -9.62
C GLY A 411 0.22 31.57 -9.37
N GLN A 412 0.98 30.94 -10.27
CA GLN A 412 1.19 29.49 -10.24
C GLN A 412 2.04 29.01 -9.04
N PRO A 413 1.62 27.96 -8.33
CA PRO A 413 2.42 27.34 -7.30
C PRO A 413 3.51 26.45 -7.90
N PHE A 414 4.69 26.48 -7.30
CA PHE A 414 5.84 25.65 -7.65
C PHE A 414 6.15 24.58 -6.62
N GLY A 415 5.67 24.73 -5.39
CA GLY A 415 5.86 23.76 -4.32
C GLY A 415 4.85 23.93 -3.20
N PHE A 416 4.56 22.86 -2.47
CA PHE A 416 3.71 22.95 -1.29
C PHE A 416 3.98 21.86 -0.25
N GLN A 417 3.56 22.14 0.98
CA GLN A 417 3.49 21.15 2.05
C GLN A 417 2.37 21.50 3.03
N ARG A 418 1.42 20.58 3.22
CA ARG A 418 0.50 20.60 4.37
C ARG A 418 1.26 20.18 5.62
N LEU A 419 1.19 20.99 6.67
CA LEU A 419 1.84 20.77 7.96
C LEU A 419 0.91 20.02 8.94
N PRO A 420 1.47 19.40 10.00
CA PRO A 420 0.68 18.62 10.97
C PRO A 420 -0.42 19.42 11.70
N ASP A 421 -0.25 20.72 11.85
CA ASP A 421 -1.24 21.62 12.47
C ASP A 421 -2.37 22.02 11.49
N GLY A 422 -2.32 21.53 10.26
CA GLY A 422 -3.29 21.83 9.21
C GLY A 422 -2.97 23.08 8.40
N SER A 423 -1.96 23.88 8.73
CA SER A 423 -1.51 24.99 7.87
C SER A 423 -0.80 24.47 6.61
N THR A 424 -0.73 25.27 5.54
CA THR A 424 -0.07 24.90 4.28
C THR A 424 1.00 25.91 3.90
N LEU A 425 2.21 25.42 3.70
CA LEU A 425 3.29 26.18 3.10
C LEU A 425 3.18 26.09 1.58
N VAL A 426 3.18 27.22 0.88
CA VAL A 426 3.14 27.26 -0.59
C VAL A 426 4.28 28.10 -1.12
N ALA A 427 5.09 27.53 -2.00
CA ALA A 427 6.09 28.23 -2.78
C ALA A 427 5.50 28.61 -4.14
N PHE A 428 5.59 29.89 -4.45
CA PHE A 428 5.38 30.50 -5.76
C PHE A 428 6.74 30.95 -6.28
N GLN A 429 6.81 31.39 -7.53
CA GLN A 429 8.08 31.73 -8.19
C GLN A 429 8.95 32.72 -7.40
N ARG A 430 8.32 33.69 -6.71
CA ARG A 430 9.02 34.71 -5.92
C ARG A 430 8.76 34.60 -4.43
N ASN A 431 7.69 33.94 -4.01
CA ASN A 431 7.21 34.02 -2.63
C ASN A 431 7.04 32.63 -2.02
N ILE A 432 7.37 32.51 -0.75
CA ILE A 432 6.91 31.38 0.07
C ILE A 432 5.96 31.98 1.09
N VAL A 433 4.77 31.41 1.22
CA VAL A 433 3.70 31.93 2.07
C VAL A 433 3.09 30.78 2.86
N GLU A 434 2.88 30.98 4.16
CA GLU A 434 2.07 30.06 4.98
C GLU A 434 0.61 30.50 4.94
N TYR A 435 -0.28 29.56 4.64
CA TYR A 435 -1.73 29.71 4.71
C TYR A 435 -2.24 28.89 5.90
N ASP A 436 -3.23 29.41 6.62
CA ASP A 436 -3.87 28.66 7.69
C ASP A 436 -4.72 27.49 7.17
N LYS A 437 -5.34 26.75 8.10
CA LYS A 437 -6.19 25.60 7.77
C LYS A 437 -7.40 25.94 6.88
N ASP A 438 -7.81 27.21 6.85
CA ASP A 438 -8.93 27.74 6.09
C ASP A 438 -8.45 28.46 4.81
N TRP A 439 -7.19 28.26 4.42
CA TRP A 439 -6.52 28.88 3.28
C TRP A 439 -6.44 30.41 3.32
N LYS A 440 -6.46 30.99 4.52
CA LYS A 440 -6.17 32.43 4.68
C LYS A 440 -4.67 32.65 4.75
N GLU A 441 -4.19 33.62 3.98
CA GLU A 441 -2.79 34.04 4.01
C GLU A 441 -2.43 34.54 5.41
N THR A 442 -1.34 34.01 5.97
CA THR A 442 -0.79 34.49 7.25
C THR A 442 0.25 35.59 7.00
N ASN A 443 0.76 36.20 8.08
CA ASN A 443 1.85 37.17 7.98
C ASN A 443 3.23 36.53 7.72
N LYS A 444 3.32 35.20 7.70
CA LYS A 444 4.57 34.46 7.51
C LYS A 444 4.86 34.28 6.02
N LYS A 445 5.88 35.01 5.57
CA LYS A 445 6.23 35.11 4.16
C LYS A 445 7.72 35.33 3.95
N TYR A 446 8.27 34.69 2.92
CA TYR A 446 9.58 34.99 2.36
C TYR A 446 9.43 35.47 0.92
N THR A 447 10.29 36.40 0.50
CA THR A 447 10.29 36.97 -0.86
C THR A 447 11.70 36.91 -1.43
N SER A 448 11.88 36.12 -2.49
CA SER A 448 13.11 36.07 -3.28
C SER A 448 13.25 37.32 -4.16
N GLN A 449 14.50 37.67 -4.48
CA GLN A 449 14.83 38.71 -5.47
C GLN A 449 14.88 38.16 -6.91
N ASN A 450 14.97 36.85 -7.10
CA ASN A 450 15.42 36.24 -8.35
C ASN A 450 14.37 35.41 -9.12
N PHE A 451 13.10 35.38 -8.68
CA PHE A 451 12.03 34.59 -9.32
C PHE A 451 12.41 33.12 -9.57
N ASP A 452 13.05 32.50 -8.58
CA ASP A 452 13.80 31.26 -8.72
C ASP A 452 13.27 30.12 -7.85
N LEU A 453 12.21 30.31 -7.08
CA LEU A 453 11.77 29.32 -6.09
C LEU A 453 10.99 28.18 -6.76
N VAL A 454 11.46 26.94 -6.57
CA VAL A 454 10.94 25.75 -7.27
C VAL A 454 10.67 24.54 -6.35
N GLY A 455 10.85 24.70 -5.04
CA GLY A 455 10.61 23.63 -4.07
C GLY A 455 10.70 24.12 -2.63
N VAL A 456 9.88 23.53 -1.75
CA VAL A 456 9.85 23.89 -0.33
C VAL A 456 9.48 22.71 0.56
N GLN A 457 10.12 22.62 1.73
CA GLN A 457 9.69 21.74 2.82
C GLN A 457 10.12 22.32 4.18
N LYS A 458 9.19 22.43 5.12
CA LYS A 458 9.45 22.65 6.54
C LYS A 458 9.71 21.32 7.25
N LEU A 459 10.86 21.25 7.92
CA LEU A 459 11.14 20.19 8.89
C LEU A 459 10.40 20.50 10.19
N GLY A 460 9.83 19.49 10.87
CA GLY A 460 8.91 19.63 12.02
C GLY A 460 9.16 20.85 12.92
N ASN A 461 10.04 20.72 13.92
CA ASN A 461 10.51 21.85 14.74
C ASN A 461 11.80 22.49 14.16
N GLY A 462 12.05 22.29 12.86
CA GLY A 462 13.30 22.65 12.19
C GLY A 462 13.13 23.80 11.21
N PRO A 463 14.17 24.08 10.40
CA PRO A 463 14.13 25.12 9.38
C PRO A 463 13.18 24.77 8.23
N ILE A 464 12.84 25.78 7.44
CA ILE A 464 12.24 25.61 6.12
C ILE A 464 13.38 25.44 5.11
N VAL A 465 13.45 24.30 4.45
CA VAL A 465 14.38 24.05 3.34
C VAL A 465 13.74 24.47 2.04
N VAL A 466 14.50 25.25 1.26
CA VAL A 466 14.04 25.84 0.01
C VAL A 466 14.97 25.43 -1.11
N LEU A 467 14.40 24.99 -2.23
CA LEU A 467 15.11 24.81 -3.49
C LEU A 467 14.77 25.98 -4.42
N ALA A 468 15.80 26.74 -4.78
CA ALA A 468 15.76 27.68 -5.89
C ALA A 468 16.48 27.11 -7.12
N ARG A 469 16.13 27.59 -8.31
CA ARG A 469 16.74 27.21 -9.58
C ARG A 469 17.15 28.46 -10.34
N ASP A 470 18.44 28.57 -10.62
CA ASP A 470 18.99 29.58 -11.52
C ASP A 470 18.38 29.38 -12.92
N GLN A 471 17.70 30.41 -13.44
CA GLN A 471 16.98 30.32 -14.71
C GLN A 471 17.90 30.22 -15.94
N ASN A 472 19.15 30.70 -15.82
CA ASN A 472 20.10 30.72 -16.94
C ASN A 472 20.89 29.41 -17.05
N ARG A 473 21.24 28.80 -15.91
CA ARG A 473 22.09 27.60 -15.83
C ARG A 473 21.33 26.34 -15.46
N ASN A 474 20.06 26.47 -15.07
CA ASN A 474 19.24 25.39 -14.51
C ASN A 474 19.89 24.73 -13.27
N GLN A 475 20.81 25.40 -12.59
CA GLN A 475 21.46 24.89 -11.38
C GLN A 475 20.58 25.13 -10.16
N GLY A 476 20.54 24.18 -9.24
CA GLY A 476 19.84 24.32 -7.98
C GLY A 476 20.64 25.11 -6.95
N ARG A 477 19.94 25.86 -6.12
CA ARG A 477 20.45 26.49 -4.90
C ARG A 477 19.56 26.05 -3.75
N VAL A 478 20.11 25.30 -2.80
CA VAL A 478 19.38 24.87 -1.60
C VAL A 478 19.81 25.72 -0.41
N PHE A 479 18.84 26.27 0.32
CA PHE A 479 19.09 27.08 1.50
C PHE A 479 18.00 26.85 2.56
N LYS A 480 18.25 27.37 3.77
CA LYS A 480 17.35 27.26 4.91
C LYS A 480 16.78 28.61 5.27
N LEU A 481 15.52 28.63 5.68
CA LEU A 481 14.92 29.73 6.43
C LEU A 481 14.75 29.31 7.89
N ASP A 482 15.04 30.24 8.81
CA ASP A 482 14.75 30.07 10.24
C ASP A 482 13.26 30.28 10.56
N ASP A 483 12.92 30.22 11.85
CA ASP A 483 11.58 30.47 12.38
C ASP A 483 11.08 31.91 12.14
N LYS A 484 12.01 32.84 11.88
CA LYS A 484 11.77 34.24 11.49
C LYS A 484 11.73 34.44 9.98
N TRP A 485 11.72 33.35 9.20
CA TRP A 485 11.65 33.36 7.74
C TRP A 485 12.82 34.10 7.07
N LYS A 486 13.97 34.11 7.74
CA LYS A 486 15.23 34.66 7.22
C LYS A 486 16.16 33.55 6.76
N GLU A 487 16.88 33.81 5.67
CA GLU A 487 17.89 32.87 5.19
C GLU A 487 19.02 32.71 6.22
N VAL A 488 19.37 31.46 6.52
CA VAL A 488 20.41 31.10 7.50
C VAL A 488 21.32 29.99 7.00
N GLY A 489 22.57 30.01 7.47
CA GLY A 489 23.60 29.05 7.07
C GLY A 489 24.17 29.31 5.68
N THR A 490 24.99 28.38 5.20
CA THR A 490 25.63 28.47 3.88
C THR A 490 24.77 27.71 2.85
N PRO A 491 24.28 28.38 1.79
CA PRO A 491 23.56 27.72 0.71
C PRO A 491 24.44 26.74 -0.05
N ILE A 492 23.81 25.68 -0.57
CA ILE A 492 24.45 24.68 -1.42
C ILE A 492 24.08 24.94 -2.87
N THR A 493 25.04 24.85 -3.78
CA THR A 493 24.80 24.83 -5.22
C THR A 493 24.87 23.41 -5.73
N THR A 494 23.86 23.00 -6.49
CA THR A 494 23.73 21.66 -7.08
C THR A 494 24.18 21.69 -8.54
N THR A 495 24.16 20.53 -9.20
CA THR A 495 24.30 20.49 -10.65
C THR A 495 22.99 20.84 -11.36
N THR A 496 22.91 20.61 -12.66
CA THR A 496 21.75 20.89 -13.50
C THR A 496 20.51 20.11 -13.04
N LEU A 497 19.39 20.82 -12.92
CA LEU A 497 18.07 20.28 -12.63
C LEU A 497 17.24 20.16 -13.91
N ASN A 498 16.65 18.98 -14.14
CA ASN A 498 15.69 18.77 -15.24
C ASN A 498 14.26 19.17 -14.85
N TYR A 499 13.87 18.92 -13.60
CA TYR A 499 12.51 19.15 -13.12
C TYR A 499 12.48 20.13 -11.93
N TYR A 500 11.34 20.79 -11.77
CA TYR A 500 11.00 21.45 -10.52
C TYR A 500 10.70 20.38 -9.45
N GLN A 501 11.19 20.60 -8.23
CA GLN A 501 11.03 19.65 -7.13
C GLN A 501 10.12 20.26 -6.09
N ALA A 502 8.82 20.24 -6.40
CA ALA A 502 7.78 20.91 -5.64
C ALA A 502 7.86 20.69 -4.12
N ARG A 503 8.20 19.47 -3.72
CA ARG A 503 8.66 19.15 -2.36
C ARG A 503 10.09 18.65 -2.44
N VAL A 504 11.02 19.51 -2.05
CA VAL A 504 12.40 19.09 -1.76
C VAL A 504 12.36 18.15 -0.56
N HIS A 505 13.09 17.02 -0.58
CA HIS A 505 13.03 16.04 0.51
C HIS A 505 14.14 16.27 1.53
N ALA A 506 13.87 17.15 2.49
CA ALA A 506 14.69 17.44 3.64
C ALA A 506 14.55 16.36 4.73
N LEU A 507 15.66 16.09 5.42
CA LEU A 507 15.81 15.08 6.45
C LEU A 507 16.00 15.75 7.84
N PRO A 508 15.63 15.08 8.95
CA PRO A 508 15.69 15.66 10.30
C PRO A 508 17.08 16.13 10.75
N ASP A 509 18.14 15.58 10.19
CA ASP A 509 19.53 15.95 10.50
C ASP A 509 20.07 17.10 9.64
N GLU A 510 19.16 17.84 8.97
CA GLU A 510 19.44 18.92 8.03
C GLU A 510 20.21 18.45 6.78
N ARG A 511 19.99 17.20 6.39
CA ARG A 511 20.33 16.73 5.05
C ARG A 511 19.17 16.95 4.08
N VAL A 512 19.47 16.88 2.80
CA VAL A 512 18.47 17.08 1.74
C VAL A 512 18.77 16.19 0.55
N LEU A 513 17.74 15.51 0.05
CA LEU A 513 17.79 14.84 -1.24
C LEU A 513 17.37 15.81 -2.34
N VAL A 514 18.18 15.87 -3.39
CA VAL A 514 17.92 16.64 -4.60
C VAL A 514 18.01 15.69 -5.80
N VAL A 515 16.99 15.73 -6.66
CA VAL A 515 17.05 15.04 -7.96
C VAL A 515 17.72 15.95 -9.01
N GLU A 516 18.89 15.55 -9.47
CA GLU A 516 19.66 16.23 -10.53
C GLU A 516 19.49 15.50 -11.86
N GLN A 517 19.92 16.10 -12.96
CA GLN A 517 19.68 15.61 -14.33
C GLN A 517 20.02 14.11 -14.56
N GLN A 518 21.08 13.58 -13.93
CA GLN A 518 21.54 12.20 -14.09
C GLN A 518 21.73 11.43 -12.78
N ARG A 519 21.28 11.97 -11.65
CA ARG A 519 21.49 11.34 -10.34
C ARG A 519 20.56 11.90 -9.27
N VAL A 520 20.41 11.14 -8.20
CA VAL A 520 19.93 11.65 -6.91
C VAL A 520 21.15 11.93 -6.04
N ALA A 521 21.17 13.08 -5.37
CA ALA A 521 22.26 13.51 -4.51
C ALA A 521 21.74 13.92 -3.14
N GLU A 522 22.44 13.50 -2.09
CA GLU A 522 22.17 13.91 -0.72
C GLU A 522 23.22 14.91 -0.27
N TYR A 523 22.78 16.05 0.26
CA TYR A 523 23.65 17.13 0.72
C TYR A 523 23.48 17.39 2.21
N ASP A 524 24.55 17.85 2.85
CA ASP A 524 24.56 18.25 4.26
C ASP A 524 24.51 19.78 4.39
N LEU A 525 23.35 20.32 4.80
CA LEU A 525 23.11 21.76 4.94
C LEU A 525 23.75 22.38 6.19
N LYS A 526 24.33 21.59 7.10
CA LYS A 526 25.11 22.11 8.23
C LYS A 526 26.50 22.51 7.77
N THR A 527 27.09 21.71 6.88
CA THR A 527 28.43 21.99 6.37
C THR A 527 28.44 22.99 5.22
N GLY A 528 27.37 23.03 4.42
CA GLY A 528 27.30 23.86 3.21
C GLY A 528 28.27 23.44 2.11
N LYS A 529 28.84 22.24 2.20
CA LYS A 529 29.75 21.69 1.18
C LYS A 529 29.00 21.43 -0.13
N LYS A 530 29.68 21.65 -1.25
CA LYS A 530 29.14 21.41 -2.59
C LYS A 530 29.18 19.93 -2.97
N GLU A 531 30.00 19.15 -2.29
CA GLU A 531 30.11 17.73 -2.51
C GLU A 531 28.98 17.01 -1.74
N PRO A 532 28.16 16.20 -2.43
CA PRO A 532 27.13 15.42 -1.76
C PRO A 532 27.73 14.34 -0.86
N VAL A 533 27.08 14.06 0.27
CA VAL A 533 27.44 12.98 1.19
C VAL A 533 27.03 11.60 0.68
N TRP A 534 26.11 11.57 -0.30
CA TRP A 534 25.68 10.35 -0.97
C TRP A 534 25.18 10.67 -2.38
N THR A 535 25.41 9.76 -3.33
CA THR A 535 24.84 9.88 -4.69
C THR A 535 24.40 8.52 -5.21
N HIS A 536 23.43 8.53 -6.12
CA HIS A 536 23.03 7.38 -6.90
C HIS A 536 22.68 7.81 -8.32
N SER A 537 23.25 7.13 -9.32
CA SER A 537 22.96 7.43 -10.73
C SER A 537 21.52 7.04 -11.06
N ALA A 538 20.80 7.92 -11.75
CA ALA A 538 19.39 7.74 -12.07
C ALA A 538 19.08 8.45 -13.39
N SER A 539 18.28 7.82 -14.26
CA SER A 539 18.00 8.39 -15.58
C SER A 539 16.85 9.40 -15.51
N ASN A 540 17.17 10.68 -15.58
CA ASN A 540 16.20 11.78 -15.53
C ASN A 540 15.21 11.65 -14.34
N PRO A 541 15.71 11.65 -13.09
CA PRO A 541 14.87 11.44 -11.91
C PRO A 541 13.96 12.65 -11.66
N SER A 542 12.70 12.39 -11.32
CA SER A 542 11.71 13.46 -11.03
C SER A 542 11.36 13.60 -9.56
N SER A 543 11.53 12.55 -8.76
CA SER A 543 11.34 12.63 -7.31
C SER A 543 12.18 11.57 -6.60
N ALA A 544 12.57 11.87 -5.35
CA ALA A 544 13.21 10.92 -4.46
C ALA A 544 12.73 11.12 -3.02
N GLU A 545 12.58 10.02 -2.28
CA GLU A 545 12.15 10.01 -0.89
C GLU A 545 13.02 9.04 -0.08
N ARG A 546 13.62 9.52 1.01
CA ARG A 546 14.29 8.66 1.99
C ARG A 546 13.23 7.99 2.85
N LEU A 547 13.23 6.66 2.85
CA LEU A 547 12.31 5.82 3.61
C LEU A 547 12.81 5.60 5.06
N PRO A 548 11.93 5.21 5.99
CA PRO A 548 12.31 4.95 7.39
C PRO A 548 13.41 3.90 7.58
N ASN A 549 13.47 2.89 6.71
CA ASN A 549 14.54 1.87 6.70
C ASN A 549 15.89 2.40 6.18
N GLY A 550 15.94 3.66 5.75
CA GLY A 550 17.12 4.31 5.21
C GLY A 550 17.34 4.10 3.71
N ASN A 551 16.50 3.33 3.02
CA ASN A 551 16.53 3.23 1.56
C ASN A 551 15.97 4.50 0.90
N THR A 552 16.23 4.69 -0.38
CA THR A 552 15.65 5.80 -1.17
C THR A 552 14.70 5.25 -2.22
N LEU A 553 13.45 5.70 -2.21
CA LEU A 553 12.53 5.52 -3.31
C LEU A 553 12.81 6.59 -4.37
N ILE A 554 13.03 6.21 -5.61
CA ILE A 554 13.41 7.09 -6.71
C ILE A 554 12.43 6.88 -7.87
N VAL A 555 11.94 7.97 -8.44
CA VAL A 555 11.18 7.96 -9.70
C VAL A 555 12.08 8.40 -10.83
N GLU A 556 12.28 7.53 -11.82
CA GLU A 556 13.10 7.75 -13.00
C GLU A 556 12.22 7.86 -14.24
N GLN A 557 12.08 9.07 -14.77
CA GLN A 557 11.26 9.27 -15.97
C GLN A 557 11.93 8.75 -17.23
N GLY A 558 13.27 8.81 -17.30
CA GLY A 558 14.02 8.34 -18.47
C GLY A 558 13.83 6.86 -18.76
N ASN A 559 13.59 6.07 -17.70
CA ASN A 559 13.40 4.62 -17.76
C ASN A 559 11.95 4.19 -17.54
N ASN A 560 11.05 5.14 -17.25
CA ASN A 560 9.68 4.88 -16.81
C ASN A 560 9.62 3.92 -15.59
N THR A 561 10.47 4.14 -14.59
CA THR A 561 10.65 3.21 -13.47
C THR A 561 10.56 3.91 -12.12
N ILE A 562 10.12 3.15 -11.13
CA ILE A 562 10.22 3.50 -9.71
C ILE A 562 11.12 2.46 -9.07
N SER A 563 12.17 2.87 -8.37
CA SER A 563 13.16 1.99 -7.77
C SER A 563 13.34 2.32 -6.29
N GLU A 564 13.53 1.31 -5.45
CA GLU A 564 13.99 1.49 -4.08
C GLU A 564 15.46 1.06 -4.01
N VAL A 565 16.32 1.93 -3.52
CA VAL A 565 17.77 1.71 -3.48
C VAL A 565 18.32 1.78 -2.06
N THR A 566 19.25 0.89 -1.73
CA THR A 566 19.91 0.89 -0.42
C THR A 566 20.83 2.10 -0.24
N THR A 567 21.30 2.33 0.99
CA THR A 567 22.35 3.34 1.24
C THR A 567 23.66 3.06 0.48
N LYS A 568 23.87 1.82 0.00
CA LYS A 568 25.01 1.44 -0.85
C LYS A 568 24.73 1.61 -2.35
N GLY A 569 23.51 2.00 -2.72
CA GLY A 569 23.09 2.19 -4.11
C GLY A 569 22.59 0.91 -4.81
N GLU A 570 22.29 -0.15 -4.06
CA GLU A 570 21.77 -1.39 -4.64
C GLU A 570 20.25 -1.29 -4.82
N VAL A 571 19.73 -1.62 -6.00
CA VAL A 571 18.28 -1.67 -6.25
C VAL A 571 17.69 -2.90 -5.56
N VAL A 572 16.83 -2.68 -4.58
CA VAL A 572 16.19 -3.75 -3.77
C VAL A 572 14.71 -3.97 -4.11
N TRP A 573 14.10 -3.03 -4.80
CA TRP A 573 12.75 -3.14 -5.34
C TRP A 573 12.62 -2.26 -6.59
N LYS A 574 11.78 -2.68 -7.53
CA LYS A 574 11.53 -1.96 -8.77
C LYS A 574 10.08 -2.17 -9.22
N HIS A 575 9.47 -1.11 -9.75
CA HIS A 575 8.17 -1.15 -10.39
C HIS A 575 8.20 -0.34 -11.69
N ILE A 576 7.49 -0.86 -12.69
CA ILE A 576 7.27 -0.21 -13.98
C ILE A 576 5.76 0.02 -14.08
N PRO A 577 5.29 1.28 -14.07
CA PRO A 577 3.88 1.57 -14.27
C PRO A 577 3.39 1.02 -15.61
N THR A 578 2.21 0.41 -15.63
CA THR A 578 1.65 -0.28 -16.81
C THR A 578 0.65 0.57 -17.60
N ASP A 579 0.32 1.77 -17.12
CA ASP A 579 -0.76 2.61 -17.67
C ASP A 579 -0.32 3.57 -18.79
N ALA A 580 0.78 3.25 -19.48
CA ALA A 580 1.36 4.01 -20.59
C ALA A 580 1.63 5.49 -20.27
N ARG A 581 1.80 5.81 -18.99
CA ARG A 581 2.11 7.14 -18.47
C ARG A 581 3.45 7.14 -17.76
N VAL A 582 4.03 8.32 -17.66
CA VAL A 582 5.31 8.53 -16.99
C VAL A 582 5.05 8.87 -15.52
N PRO A 583 5.72 8.19 -14.56
CA PRO A 583 5.59 8.52 -13.15
C PRO A 583 6.24 9.88 -12.89
N VAL A 584 5.50 10.76 -12.23
CA VAL A 584 5.97 12.10 -11.83
C VAL A 584 6.47 12.05 -10.39
N ARG A 585 5.67 11.48 -9.49
CA ARG A 585 6.00 11.32 -8.07
C ARG A 585 5.46 10.00 -7.54
N ALA A 586 6.23 9.37 -6.66
CA ALA A 586 5.82 8.21 -5.89
C ALA A 586 6.06 8.48 -4.40
N ILE A 587 5.12 8.05 -3.55
CA ILE A 587 5.22 8.13 -2.09
C ILE A 587 4.89 6.76 -1.53
N ARG A 588 5.75 6.25 -0.64
CA ARG A 588 5.46 5.03 0.11
C ARG A 588 4.59 5.41 1.30
N ARG A 589 3.39 4.83 1.37
CA ARG A 589 2.39 5.09 2.42
C ARG A 589 2.33 3.97 3.42
#